data_AF-A0A1J3CD07-F1
#
_entry.id   AF-A0A1J3CD07-F1
#
_cell.length_a   1.000
_cell.length_b   1.000
_cell.length_c   1.000
_cell.angle_alpha   90.00
_cell.angle_beta   90.00
_cell.angle_gamma   90.00
#
_symmetry.space_group_name_H-M   'P 1'
#
loop_
_entity.id
_entity.type
_entity.pdbx_description
1 polymer ?
#
loop_
_entity_poly.entity_id
_entity_poly.type
_entity_poly.pdbx_seq_one_letter_code
_entity_poly.pdbx_strand_id
1 'polypeptide(L)'
;MRAVKNVAETGRTVVCTIHQPSIDIFESFDELILMKNGGKLVYCGPLGQHSSKVIEYFESIPGVPKIQKNCNPATWMLDIT
;
A
#
# COMPACT_ATOMS: atom_id res chain seq x y z
N MET A 1 10.00 5.15 10.28
CA MET A 1 10.50 4.19 9.28
C MET A 1 12.01 4.13 9.09
N ARG A 2 12.81 5.12 9.53
CA ARG A 2 14.28 5.12 9.33
C ARG A 2 15.00 3.83 9.74
N ALA A 3 14.78 3.33 10.96
CA ALA A 3 15.47 2.12 11.43
C ALA A 3 15.14 0.88 10.59
N VAL A 4 13.86 0.68 10.24
CA VAL A 4 13.41 -0.42 9.39
C VAL A 4 14.02 -0.32 7.99
N LYS A 5 14.02 0.88 7.40
CA LYS A 5 14.63 1.13 6.10
C LYS A 5 16.13 0.83 6.11
N ASN A 6 16.85 1.26 7.14
CA ASN A 6 18.27 0.95 7.28
C ASN A 6 18.52 -0.57 7.35
N VAL A 7 17.65 -1.34 8.02
CA VAL A 7 17.76 -2.80 8.04
C VAL A 7 17.54 -3.37 6.64
N ALA A 8 16.52 -2.90 5.92
CA ALA A 8 16.26 -3.33 4.54
C ALA A 8 17.46 -3.05 3.61
N GLU A 9 18.06 -1.86 3.72
CA GLU A 9 19.24 -1.44 2.95
C GLU A 9 20.49 -2.30 3.18
N THR A 10 20.53 -3.12 4.24
CA THR A 10 21.60 -4.13 4.42
C THR A 10 21.39 -5.43 3.63
N GLY A 11 20.38 -5.48 2.74
CA GLY A 11 20.04 -6.66 1.95
C GLY A 11 19.13 -7.65 2.69
N ARG A 12 18.45 -7.22 3.75
CA ARG A 12 17.54 -8.06 4.54
C ARG A 12 16.09 -7.79 4.14
N THR A 13 15.29 -8.83 3.92
CA THR A 13 13.85 -8.68 3.70
C THR A 13 13.17 -8.31 5.02
N VAL A 14 12.38 -7.24 5.01
CA VAL A 14 11.52 -6.86 6.15
C VAL A 14 10.07 -6.99 5.75
N VAL A 15 9.30 -7.71 6.56
CA VAL A 15 7.85 -7.82 6.45
C VAL A 15 7.25 -7.33 7.75
N CYS A 16 6.29 -6.41 7.68
CA CYS A 16 5.57 -5.93 8.85
C CYS A 16 4.11 -5.62 8.52
N THR A 17 3.28 -5.66 9.55
CA THR A 17 1.90 -5.16 9.49
C THR A 17 1.86 -3.74 10.02
N ILE A 18 1.19 -2.85 9.29
CA ILE A 18 1.01 -1.45 9.67
C ILE A 18 -0.47 -1.14 9.73
N HIS A 19 -0.90 -0.42 10.76
CA HIS A 19 -2.27 0.04 10.91
C HIS A 19 -2.35 1.52 10.53
N GLN A 20 -3.07 1.83 9.45
CA GLN A 20 -3.34 3.20 8.98
C GLN A 20 -2.08 4.10 8.87
N PRO A 21 -1.15 3.79 7.95
CA PRO A 21 0.06 4.58 7.78
C PRO A 21 -0.24 5.98 7.22
N SER A 22 0.59 6.96 7.61
CA SER A 22 0.67 8.22 6.85
C SER A 22 1.22 7.98 5.44
N ILE A 23 1.00 8.93 4.54
CA ILE A 23 1.49 8.83 3.15
C ILE A 23 3.00 8.61 3.10
N ASP A 24 3.78 9.34 3.92
CA ASP A 24 5.24 9.22 3.96
C ASP A 24 5.71 7.83 4.42
N ILE A 25 4.95 7.19 5.31
CA ILE A 25 5.24 5.83 5.75
C ILE A 25 4.83 4.84 4.67
N PHE A 26 3.65 5.01 4.08
CA PHE A 26 3.13 4.12 3.05
C PHE A 26 4.05 4.08 1.82
N GLU A 27 4.47 5.25 1.33
CA GLU A 27 5.39 5.39 0.19
C GLU A 27 6.83 4.92 0.50
N SER A 28 7.13 4.54 1.74
CA SER A 28 8.45 3.99 2.10
C SER A 28 8.60 2.50 1.84
N PHE A 29 7.51 1.80 1.46
CA PHE A 29 7.48 0.37 1.19
C PHE A 29 7.59 0.07 -0.30
N ASP A 30 8.26 -1.03 -0.63
CA ASP A 30 8.41 -1.51 -2.00
C ASP A 30 7.15 -2.25 -2.48
N GLU A 31 6.60 -3.12 -1.62
CA GLU A 31 5.46 -4.01 -1.90
C GLU A 31 4.39 -3.93 -0.81
N LEU A 32 3.15 -4.19 -1.23
CA LEU A 32 1.96 -4.21 -0.38
C LEU A 32 1.30 -5.59 -0.46
N ILE A 33 0.99 -6.15 0.70
CA ILE A 33 0.04 -7.25 0.86
C ILE A 33 -1.18 -6.68 1.57
N LEU A 34 -2.28 -6.51 0.83
CA LEU A 34 -3.55 -6.07 1.38
C LEU A 34 -4.50 -7.25 1.56
N MET A 35 -4.99 -7.41 2.78
CA MET A 35 -5.92 -8.46 3.14
C MET A 35 -7.21 -7.85 3.70
N LYS A 36 -8.35 -8.50 3.41
CA LYS A 36 -9.63 -8.21 4.04
C LYS A 36 -10.03 -9.30 5.03
N ASN A 37 -11.11 -9.03 5.76
CA ASN A 37 -11.69 -9.95 6.74
C ASN A 37 -11.86 -11.37 6.18
N GLY A 38 -11.54 -12.36 7.03
CA GLY A 38 -11.52 -13.77 6.65
C GLY A 38 -10.25 -14.21 5.91
N GLY A 39 -9.17 -13.43 5.97
CA GLY A 39 -7.87 -13.82 5.42
C GLY A 39 -7.79 -13.76 3.90
N LYS A 40 -8.71 -13.04 3.25
CA LYS A 40 -8.78 -12.97 1.79
C LYS A 40 -7.80 -11.92 1.27
N LEU A 41 -6.92 -12.33 0.37
CA LEU A 41 -6.00 -11.43 -0.32
C LEU A 41 -6.77 -10.54 -1.31
N VAL A 42 -6.54 -9.24 -1.24
CA VAL A 42 -7.14 -8.24 -2.12
C VAL A 42 -6.12 -7.70 -3.11
N TYR A 43 -4.89 -7.48 -2.66
CA TYR A 43 -3.78 -7.01 -3.47
C TYR A 43 -2.46 -7.61 -2.95
N CYS A 44 -1.59 -8.01 -3.88
CA CYS A 44 -0.23 -8.43 -3.59
C CYS A 44 0.66 -7.96 -4.73
N GLY A 45 1.53 -7.00 -4.47
CA GLY A 45 2.40 -6.46 -5.51
C GLY A 45 3.09 -5.15 -5.11
N PRO A 46 3.82 -4.54 -6.05
CA PRO A 46 4.57 -3.32 -5.80
C PRO A 46 3.65 -2.12 -5.55
N LEU A 47 4.01 -1.22 -4.63
CA LEU A 47 3.28 0.06 -4.53
C LEU A 47 3.45 0.91 -5.81
N GLY A 48 4.66 0.86 -6.38
CA GLY A 48 5.08 1.76 -7.46
C GLY A 48 5.37 3.17 -6.94
N GLN A 49 5.96 4.01 -7.79
CA GLN A 49 6.20 5.41 -7.42
C GLN A 49 4.87 6.12 -7.18
N HIS A 50 4.76 6.83 -6.06
CA HIS A 50 3.54 7.55 -5.66
C HIS A 50 2.31 6.63 -5.64
N SER A 51 2.47 5.39 -5.18
CA SER A 51 1.44 4.35 -5.13
C SER A 51 0.77 4.02 -6.47
N SER A 52 1.40 4.38 -7.60
CA SER A 52 0.79 4.28 -8.93
C SER A 52 0.29 2.88 -9.30
N LYS A 53 0.96 1.81 -8.85
CA LYS A 53 0.59 0.43 -9.19
C LYS A 53 -0.62 -0.05 -8.42
N VAL A 54 -0.74 0.34 -7.15
CA VAL A 54 -1.92 0.06 -6.32
C VAL A 54 -3.11 0.85 -6.85
N ILE A 55 -2.92 2.13 -7.19
CA ILE A 55 -3.98 2.99 -7.76
C ILE A 55 -4.46 2.42 -9.09
N GLU A 56 -3.55 2.11 -10.02
CA GLU A 56 -3.88 1.50 -11.33
C GLU A 56 -4.69 0.21 -11.16
N TYR A 57 -4.29 -0.66 -10.23
CA TYR A 57 -5.01 -1.90 -9.94
C TYR A 57 -6.45 -1.64 -9.49
N PHE A 58 -6.65 -0.81 -8.47
CA PHE A 58 -7.98 -0.56 -7.93
C PHE A 58 -8.88 0.22 -8.89
N GLU A 59 -8.35 1.22 -9.60
CA GLU A 59 -9.12 1.98 -10.59
C GLU A 59 -9.51 1.14 -11.83
N SER A 60 -8.83 0.02 -12.08
CA SER A 60 -9.21 -0.93 -13.14
C SER A 60 -10.46 -1.75 -12.80
N ILE A 61 -10.86 -1.81 -11.54
CA ILE A 61 -12.00 -2.60 -11.07
C ILE A 61 -13.30 -1.82 -11.32
N PRO A 62 -14.28 -2.38 -12.07
CA PRO A 62 -15.55 -1.71 -12.29
C PRO A 62 -16.28 -1.36 -11.00
N GLY A 63 -16.67 -0.10 -10.85
CA GLY A 63 -17.38 0.41 -9.68
C GLY A 63 -16.50 0.98 -8.57
N VAL A 64 -15.17 0.84 -8.65
CA VAL A 64 -14.26 1.51 -7.70
C VAL A 64 -14.17 3.01 -8.05
N PRO A 65 -14.40 3.92 -7.09
CA PRO A 65 -14.25 5.35 -7.33
C PRO A 65 -12.77 5.71 -7.46
N LYS A 66 -12.45 6.60 -8.42
CA LYS A 66 -11.10 7.13 -8.59
C LYS A 66 -10.58 7.80 -7.33
N ILE A 67 -9.27 7.71 -7.11
CA ILE A 67 -8.65 8.37 -5.97
C ILE A 67 -8.72 9.90 -6.15
N GLN A 68 -9.06 10.61 -5.09
CA GLN A 68 -9.08 12.08 -5.11
C GLN A 68 -7.66 12.63 -5.06
N LYS A 69 -7.45 13.79 -5.69
CA LYS A 69 -6.17 14.50 -5.61
C LYS A 69 -5.83 14.80 -4.14
N ASN A 70 -4.56 14.55 -3.76
CA ASN A 70 -4.04 14.73 -2.41
C ASN A 70 -4.68 13.79 -1.34
N CYS A 71 -5.40 12.74 -1.74
CA CYS A 71 -5.84 11.70 -0.82
C CYS A 71 -4.69 10.74 -0.50
N ASN A 72 -4.65 10.22 0.72
CA ASN A 72 -3.71 9.16 1.09
C ASN A 72 -4.15 7.84 0.43
N PRO A 73 -3.34 7.23 -0.46
CA PRO A 73 -3.69 5.97 -1.12
C PRO A 73 -3.98 4.85 -0.12
N ALA A 74 -3.30 4.84 1.03
CA ALA A 74 -3.53 3.85 2.07
C ALA A 74 -4.93 3.97 2.72
N THR A 75 -5.44 5.18 2.86
CA THR A 75 -6.80 5.42 3.37
C THR A 75 -7.83 5.04 2.32
N TRP A 76 -7.65 5.54 1.10
CA TRP A 76 -8.56 5.27 -0.01
C TRP A 76 -8.70 3.77 -0.28
N MET A 77 -7.60 3.00 -0.32
CA MET A 77 -7.68 1.56 -0.57
C MET A 77 -8.40 0.81 0.57
N LEU A 78 -8.29 1.27 1.82
CA LEU A 78 -9.00 0.64 2.94
C LEU A 78 -10.50 0.93 2.88
N ASP A 79 -10.90 2.13 2.43
CA ASP A 79 -12.30 2.53 2.35
C ASP A 79 -13.08 1.79 1.24
N ILE A 80 -12.39 1.34 0.19
CA ILE A 80 -13.01 0.65 -0.96
C ILE A 80 -13.00 -0.89 -0.87
N THR A 81 -12.38 -1.47 0.18
CA THR A 81 -12.19 -2.94 0.32
C THR A 81 -13.06 -3.58 1.38
#